data_AF-A0AA96NSA0-F1
#
_entry.id   AF-A0AA96NSA0-F1
#
_cell.length_a   1.000
_cell.length_b   1.000
_cell.length_c   1.000
_cell.angle_alpha   90.00
_cell.angle_beta   90.00
_cell.angle_gamma   90.00
#
_symmetry.space_group_name_H-M   'P 1'
#
loop_
_entity.id
_entity.type
_entity.pdbx_description
1 polymer ?
#
loop_
_entity_poly.entity_id
_entity_poly.type
_entity_poly.pdbx_seq_one_letter_code
_entity_poly.pdbx_strand_id
1 'polypeptide(L)'
;MTLRFKDNINNFRISKQDVVDIFYLAYKELGIKNFVECIIKESLGQKYFNLLKTISNDNFLQRTNQWENFKEINDSNIKYLKSSMYSLIKNNRLLSELKRVLHEHVANEKLFLEFNINSKESSKQLNILYKEVSVLSLGQKVVAMLDFILAYSDYSKDFRPLIIDQPEDNLDNRYIYSHLVQQFRKAKIQRQIILATHNATIVTNSMTDQVVIMESDGTHAWIEARGYVSERFIKNHIINQLEGGKESFKHKMSIYETVLSE
;
A
#
# COMPACT_ATOMS: atom_id res chain seq x y z
N MET A 1 24.91 24.58 -36.60
CA MET A 1 24.19 24.01 -37.77
C MET A 1 23.55 22.73 -37.23
N THR A 2 22.25 22.51 -37.14
CA THR A 2 21.17 22.83 -38.09
C THR A 2 19.82 22.63 -37.37
N LEU A 3 18.89 23.59 -37.53
CA LEU A 3 17.42 23.46 -37.43
C LEU A 3 16.78 22.88 -36.14
N ARG A 4 16.31 23.76 -35.23
CA ARG A 4 15.13 23.49 -34.36
C ARG A 4 14.07 24.60 -34.44
N PHE A 5 13.87 25.18 -35.63
CA PHE A 5 12.98 26.33 -35.86
C PHE A 5 11.72 26.01 -36.68
N LYS A 6 11.12 24.81 -36.55
CA LYS A 6 9.93 24.44 -37.33
C LYS A 6 8.63 24.27 -36.53
N ASP A 7 8.65 24.51 -35.23
CA ASP A 7 7.54 24.16 -34.34
C ASP A 7 7.09 25.33 -33.47
N ASN A 8 6.94 26.52 -34.07
CA ASN A 8 6.13 27.57 -33.44
C ASN A 8 4.63 27.18 -33.52
N ILE A 9 3.81 27.72 -32.64
CA ILE A 9 2.37 27.49 -32.69
C ILE A 9 1.72 28.70 -33.35
N ASN A 10 1.12 28.50 -34.53
CA ASN A 10 0.27 29.47 -35.24
C ASN A 10 0.82 30.91 -35.29
N ASN A 11 2.13 31.04 -35.54
CA ASN A 11 2.87 32.31 -35.59
C ASN A 11 2.89 33.11 -34.28
N PHE A 12 2.72 32.47 -33.13
CA PHE A 12 2.96 33.09 -31.82
C PHE A 12 4.44 33.02 -31.40
N ARG A 13 4.86 33.91 -30.51
CA ARG A 13 6.21 33.94 -29.89
C ARG A 13 6.44 32.84 -28.84
N ILE A 14 5.90 31.66 -29.10
CA ILE A 14 6.05 30.46 -28.27
C ILE A 14 6.29 29.24 -29.15
N SER A 15 7.03 28.27 -28.62
CA SER A 15 7.30 26.98 -29.22
C SER A 15 6.24 25.94 -28.81
N LYS A 16 6.20 24.80 -29.51
CA LYS A 16 5.43 23.63 -29.07
C LYS A 16 5.90 23.11 -27.71
N GLN A 17 7.19 23.24 -27.38
CA GLN A 17 7.74 22.81 -26.10
C GLN A 17 7.16 23.63 -24.95
N ASP A 18 7.02 24.95 -25.11
CA ASP A 18 6.43 25.82 -24.09
C ASP A 18 4.99 25.39 -23.74
N VAL A 19 4.22 24.95 -24.73
CA VAL A 19 2.87 24.41 -24.51
C VAL A 19 2.89 23.06 -23.81
N VAL A 20 3.83 22.17 -24.17
CA VAL A 20 4.02 20.89 -23.49
C VAL A 20 4.39 21.10 -22.03
N ASP A 21 5.29 22.03 -21.73
CA ASP A 21 5.73 22.34 -20.37
C ASP A 21 4.57 22.90 -19.52
N ILE A 22 3.70 23.73 -20.12
CA ILE A 22 2.49 24.24 -19.46
C ILE A 22 1.48 23.12 -19.20
N PHE A 23 1.30 22.20 -20.13
CA PHE A 23 0.46 21.02 -19.88
C PHE A 23 1.05 20.12 -18.80
N TYR A 24 2.37 19.95 -18.77
CA TYR A 24 3.04 19.20 -17.70
C TYR A 24 2.86 19.87 -16.34
N LEU A 25 3.01 21.20 -16.25
CA LEU A 25 2.73 21.96 -15.03
C LEU A 25 1.28 21.80 -14.57
N ALA A 26 0.32 21.93 -15.50
CA ALA A 26 -1.09 21.75 -15.19
C ALA A 26 -1.42 20.33 -14.72
N TYR A 27 -0.81 19.32 -15.34
CA TYR A 27 -0.91 17.94 -14.91
C TYR A 27 -0.34 17.74 -13.49
N LYS A 28 0.84 18.31 -13.19
CA LYS A 28 1.49 18.19 -11.89
C LYS A 28 0.67 18.81 -10.76
N GLU A 29 -0.02 19.91 -11.04
CA GLU A 29 -0.85 20.61 -10.06
C GLU A 29 -2.26 20.02 -9.91
N LEU A 30 -2.89 19.58 -11.01
CA LEU A 30 -4.29 19.11 -10.99
C LEU A 30 -4.42 17.61 -10.72
N GLY A 31 -3.36 16.84 -10.95
CA GLY A 31 -3.40 15.38 -11.04
C GLY A 31 -4.03 14.90 -12.35
N ILE A 32 -3.78 13.64 -12.72
CA ILE A 32 -4.09 13.12 -14.06
C ILE A 32 -5.59 13.16 -14.39
N LYS A 33 -6.46 12.82 -13.43
CA LYS A 33 -7.91 12.79 -13.63
C LYS A 33 -8.45 14.17 -14.01
N ASN A 34 -8.19 15.17 -13.17
CA ASN A 34 -8.70 16.53 -13.39
C ASN A 34 -8.04 17.16 -14.61
N PHE A 35 -6.76 16.88 -14.85
CA PHE A 35 -6.07 17.34 -16.06
C PHE A 35 -6.75 16.82 -17.33
N VAL A 36 -7.01 15.51 -17.43
CA VAL A 36 -7.71 14.92 -18.59
C VAL A 36 -9.12 15.51 -18.75
N GLU A 37 -9.87 15.67 -17.66
CA GLU A 37 -11.19 16.33 -17.71
C GLU A 37 -11.11 17.76 -18.24
N CYS A 38 -10.13 18.56 -17.78
CA CYS A 38 -9.92 19.93 -18.24
C CYS A 38 -9.54 19.99 -19.73
N ILE A 39 -8.74 19.04 -20.22
CA ILE A 39 -8.36 18.97 -21.63
C ILE A 39 -9.56 18.61 -22.50
N ILE A 40 -10.39 17.64 -22.09
CA ILE A 40 -11.60 17.23 -22.83
C ILE A 40 -12.65 18.34 -22.85
N LYS A 41 -12.85 19.03 -21.72
CA LYS A 41 -13.82 20.13 -21.56
C LYS A 41 -13.30 21.48 -22.08
N GLU A 42 -12.07 21.52 -22.59
CA GLU A 42 -11.37 22.75 -23.02
C GLU A 42 -11.33 23.85 -21.93
N SER A 43 -11.28 23.43 -20.66
CA SER A 43 -11.55 24.28 -19.49
C SER A 43 -10.31 24.54 -18.63
N LEU A 44 -9.10 24.48 -19.21
CA LEU A 44 -7.86 24.77 -18.50
C LEU A 44 -7.89 26.19 -17.90
N GLY A 45 -7.42 26.33 -16.65
CA GLY A 45 -7.49 27.59 -15.92
C GLY A 45 -6.72 28.74 -16.58
N GLN A 46 -7.21 29.97 -16.42
CA GLN A 46 -6.62 31.16 -17.05
C GLN A 46 -5.14 31.38 -16.67
N LYS A 47 -4.74 30.97 -15.46
CA LYS A 47 -3.36 31.07 -14.96
C LYS A 47 -2.32 30.46 -15.91
N TYR A 48 -2.63 29.32 -16.53
CA TYR A 48 -1.70 28.63 -17.43
C TYR A 48 -1.49 29.39 -18.74
N PHE A 49 -2.52 30.08 -19.23
CA PHE A 49 -2.41 30.94 -20.40
C PHE A 49 -1.73 32.27 -20.08
N ASN A 50 -1.85 32.77 -18.85
CA ASN A 50 -1.09 33.94 -18.41
C ASN A 50 0.41 33.62 -18.33
N LEU A 51 0.80 32.41 -17.93
CA LEU A 51 2.21 31.97 -17.99
C LEU A 51 2.73 31.95 -19.43
N LEU A 52 1.94 31.45 -20.40
CA LEU A 52 2.30 31.52 -21.82
C LEU A 52 2.45 32.97 -22.31
N LYS A 53 1.61 33.89 -21.83
CA LYS A 53 1.72 35.32 -22.10
C LYS A 53 3.06 35.89 -21.58
N THR A 54 3.46 35.52 -20.37
CA THR A 54 4.77 35.89 -19.81
C THR A 54 5.92 35.34 -20.64
N ILE A 55 5.90 34.03 -20.97
CA ILE A 55 6.93 33.39 -21.80
C ILE A 55 7.04 34.07 -23.18
N SER A 56 5.91 34.40 -23.80
CA SER A 56 5.87 35.12 -25.08
C SER A 56 6.53 36.50 -25.01
N ASN A 57 6.43 37.19 -23.88
CA ASN A 57 7.05 38.50 -23.68
C ASN A 57 8.55 38.36 -23.39
N ASP A 58 8.93 37.40 -22.56
CA ASP A 58 10.33 37.12 -22.23
C ASP A 58 11.13 36.71 -23.46
N ASN A 59 10.54 35.85 -24.33
CA ASN A 59 11.13 35.45 -25.60
C ASN A 59 11.42 36.65 -26.53
N PHE A 60 10.61 37.72 -26.46
CA PHE A 60 10.83 38.94 -27.23
C PHE A 60 11.92 39.83 -26.61
N LEU A 61 11.91 40.00 -25.27
CA LEU A 61 12.86 40.83 -24.54
C LEU A 61 14.29 40.30 -24.62
N GLN A 62 14.48 39.00 -24.77
CA GLN A 62 15.79 38.37 -24.92
C GLN A 62 16.50 38.70 -26.27
N ARG A 63 15.92 39.56 -27.13
CA ARG A 63 16.50 40.05 -28.41
C ARG A 63 17.14 38.95 -29.26
N THR A 64 16.57 37.76 -29.24
CA THR A 64 16.89 36.79 -30.28
C THR A 64 16.11 37.26 -31.51
N ASN A 65 16.80 37.66 -32.59
CA ASN A 65 16.20 38.05 -33.88
C ASN A 65 15.26 36.97 -34.50
N GLN A 66 15.07 35.87 -33.79
CA GLN A 66 14.33 34.67 -34.13
C GLN A 66 12.81 34.83 -33.88
N TRP A 67 12.38 35.79 -33.04
CA TRP A 67 10.96 35.99 -32.70
C TRP A 67 10.31 37.26 -33.28
N GLU A 68 11.08 38.07 -34.02
CA GLU A 68 10.65 39.40 -34.51
C GLU A 68 9.39 39.34 -35.39
N ASN A 69 9.29 38.30 -36.23
CA ASN A 69 8.19 38.11 -37.19
C ASN A 69 6.97 37.38 -36.60
N PHE A 70 7.00 37.03 -35.31
CA PHE A 70 5.91 36.30 -34.64
C PHE A 70 5.09 37.21 -33.73
N LYS A 71 3.81 36.88 -33.56
CA LYS A 71 2.82 37.62 -32.80
C LYS A 71 2.98 37.38 -31.30
N GLU A 72 2.93 38.44 -30.52
CA GLU A 72 2.82 38.38 -29.07
C GLU A 72 1.45 37.79 -28.66
N ILE A 73 1.41 37.08 -27.53
CA ILE A 73 0.15 36.66 -26.91
C ILE A 73 -0.45 37.83 -26.13
N ASN A 74 -1.70 38.20 -26.45
CA ASN A 74 -2.43 39.26 -25.78
C ASN A 74 -3.92 38.90 -25.66
N ASP A 75 -4.68 39.73 -24.97
CA ASP A 75 -6.07 39.40 -24.62
C ASP A 75 -6.99 39.32 -25.85
N SER A 76 -6.60 39.95 -26.97
CA SER A 76 -7.34 39.88 -28.23
C SER A 76 -7.14 38.54 -28.96
N ASN A 77 -5.96 37.91 -28.83
CA ASN A 77 -5.60 36.71 -29.59
C ASN A 77 -5.47 35.43 -28.75
N ILE A 78 -5.58 35.55 -27.42
CA ILE A 78 -5.53 34.40 -26.49
C ILE A 78 -6.65 33.40 -26.73
N LYS A 79 -7.85 33.85 -27.16
CA LYS A 79 -8.95 32.95 -27.56
C LYS A 79 -8.55 32.08 -28.75
N TYR A 80 -7.91 32.68 -29.76
CA TYR A 80 -7.43 31.95 -30.91
C TYR A 80 -6.31 30.97 -30.55
N LEU A 81 -5.40 31.36 -29.66
CA LEU A 81 -4.37 30.46 -29.13
C LEU A 81 -5.00 29.27 -28.39
N LYS A 82 -5.99 29.50 -27.53
CA LYS A 82 -6.73 28.43 -26.82
C LYS A 82 -7.33 27.43 -27.81
N SER A 83 -8.11 27.91 -28.77
CA SER A 83 -8.72 27.05 -29.80
C SER A 83 -7.66 26.30 -30.62
N SER A 84 -6.54 26.97 -30.91
CA SER A 84 -5.40 26.36 -31.61
C SER A 84 -4.77 25.24 -30.80
N MET A 85 -4.49 25.46 -29.52
CA MET A 85 -3.94 24.46 -28.61
C MET A 85 -4.87 23.24 -28.49
N TYR A 86 -6.17 23.44 -28.30
CA TYR A 86 -7.12 22.31 -28.24
C TYR A 86 -7.31 21.62 -29.60
N SER A 87 -7.23 22.34 -30.72
CA SER A 87 -7.25 21.73 -32.05
C SER A 87 -6.00 20.86 -32.33
N LEU A 88 -4.83 21.27 -31.81
CA LEU A 88 -3.61 20.46 -31.86
C LEU A 88 -3.73 19.19 -31.02
N ILE A 89 -4.49 19.26 -29.91
CA ILE A 89 -4.81 18.08 -29.09
C ILE A 89 -5.69 17.09 -29.87
N LYS A 90 -6.70 17.59 -30.59
CA LYS A 90 -7.64 16.77 -31.38
C LYS A 90 -6.99 16.11 -32.61
N ASN A 91 -5.97 16.73 -33.19
CA ASN A 91 -5.24 16.18 -34.34
C ASN A 91 -4.15 15.19 -33.89
N ASN A 92 -4.53 13.92 -33.66
CA ASN A 92 -3.79 12.64 -33.54
C ASN A 92 -2.35 12.57 -32.95
N ARG A 93 -1.47 13.55 -33.18
CA ARG A 93 -0.06 13.58 -32.75
C ARG A 93 0.12 13.89 -31.26
N LEU A 94 -0.80 14.64 -30.66
CA LEU A 94 -0.76 14.93 -29.22
C LEU A 94 -1.46 13.82 -28.42
N LEU A 95 -2.45 13.14 -29.00
CA LEU A 95 -3.05 11.94 -28.43
C LEU A 95 -2.01 10.81 -28.30
N SER A 96 -1.13 10.65 -29.28
CA SER A 96 -0.01 9.70 -29.18
C SER A 96 1.00 10.09 -28.10
N GLU A 97 1.31 11.37 -27.93
CA GLU A 97 2.19 11.83 -26.84
C GLU A 97 1.51 11.72 -25.46
N LEU A 98 0.22 12.01 -25.35
CA LEU A 98 -0.57 11.78 -24.14
C LEU A 98 -0.60 10.29 -23.78
N LYS A 99 -0.79 9.41 -24.78
CA LYS A 99 -0.69 7.96 -24.58
C LYS A 99 0.70 7.54 -24.13
N ARG A 100 1.77 8.11 -24.71
CA ARG A 100 3.15 7.85 -24.30
C ARG A 100 3.39 8.31 -22.86
N VAL A 101 2.98 9.52 -22.50
CA VAL A 101 3.11 10.07 -21.15
C VAL A 101 2.30 9.26 -20.15
N LEU A 102 1.05 8.90 -20.46
CA LEU A 102 0.24 8.02 -19.62
C LEU A 102 0.87 6.64 -19.46
N HIS A 103 1.39 6.06 -20.54
CA HIS A 103 2.05 4.75 -20.50
C HIS A 103 3.35 4.82 -19.70
N GLU A 104 4.19 5.84 -19.90
CA GLU A 104 5.40 6.05 -19.09
C GLU A 104 5.05 6.35 -17.64
N HIS A 105 3.97 7.08 -17.36
CA HIS A 105 3.58 7.42 -16.00
C HIS A 105 3.02 6.21 -15.26
N VAL A 106 2.05 5.51 -15.85
CA VAL A 106 1.45 4.29 -15.27
C VAL A 106 2.49 3.17 -15.16
N ALA A 107 3.37 2.99 -16.16
CA ALA A 107 4.45 2.00 -16.05
C ALA A 107 5.47 2.33 -14.96
N ASN A 108 5.59 3.59 -14.57
CA ASN A 108 6.48 4.05 -13.50
C ASN A 108 5.75 4.30 -12.16
N GLU A 109 4.44 4.10 -12.09
CA GLU A 109 3.71 4.18 -10.82
C GLU A 109 4.12 3.02 -9.94
N LYS A 110 4.82 3.34 -8.84
CA LYS A 110 5.09 2.37 -7.79
C LYS A 110 3.92 2.39 -6.81
N LEU A 111 3.14 1.33 -6.83
CA LEU A 111 2.10 1.10 -5.83
C LEU A 111 2.75 0.49 -4.59
N PHE A 112 2.49 1.11 -3.44
CA PHE A 112 2.94 0.62 -2.14
C PHE A 112 1.74 0.29 -1.26
N LEU A 113 1.88 -0.74 -0.44
CA LEU A 113 0.93 -1.05 0.61
C LEU A 113 1.44 -0.43 1.90
N GLU A 114 0.57 0.33 2.57
CA GLU A 114 0.84 0.88 3.89
C GLU A 114 -0.07 0.24 4.93
N PHE A 115 0.51 -0.04 6.10
CA PHE A 115 -0.21 -0.61 7.23
C PHE A 115 -0.13 0.32 8.42
N ASN A 116 -1.22 0.41 9.18
CA ASN A 116 -1.24 1.17 10.43
C ASN A 116 -0.47 0.38 11.50
N ILE A 117 0.76 0.81 11.79
CA ILE A 117 1.62 0.13 12.77
C ILE A 117 1.19 0.35 14.21
N ASN A 118 0.38 1.38 14.47
CA ASN A 118 -0.20 1.63 15.77
C ASN A 118 -1.54 0.90 15.92
N SER A 119 -1.96 0.13 14.91
CA SER A 119 -3.12 -0.73 15.07
C SER A 119 -2.78 -1.78 16.14
N LYS A 120 -3.47 -1.66 17.27
CA LYS A 120 -3.60 -2.73 18.27
C LYS A 120 -2.34 -3.06 19.09
N GLU A 121 -1.33 -2.18 19.05
CA GLU A 121 -0.09 -2.28 19.82
C GLU A 121 -0.22 -1.88 21.29
N SER A 122 -1.31 -1.24 21.73
CA SER A 122 -1.43 -0.75 23.12
C SER A 122 -2.86 -0.44 23.53
N SER A 123 -3.14 -0.54 24.83
CA SER A 123 -4.34 -0.02 25.49
C SER A 123 -4.47 1.52 25.46
N LYS A 124 -3.43 2.22 24.97
CA LYS A 124 -3.48 3.66 24.68
C LYS A 124 -3.90 3.85 23.22
N GLN A 125 -4.92 4.67 22.98
CA GLN A 125 -5.26 5.15 21.63
C GLN A 125 -4.08 5.98 21.11
N LEU A 126 -3.16 5.31 20.43
CA LEU A 126 -2.11 5.96 19.66
C LEU A 126 -2.72 6.51 18.37
N ASN A 127 -2.19 7.63 17.89
CA ASN A 127 -2.58 8.17 16.59
C ASN A 127 -2.31 7.16 15.49
N ILE A 128 -3.16 7.15 14.47
CA ILE A 128 -2.99 6.32 13.28
C ILE A 128 -1.65 6.67 12.63
N LEU A 129 -0.81 5.66 12.40
CA LEU A 129 0.49 5.82 11.76
C LEU A 129 0.65 4.76 10.68
N TYR A 130 0.49 5.17 9.43
CA TYR A 130 0.73 4.33 8.28
C TYR A 130 2.23 4.28 7.95
N LYS A 131 2.71 3.09 7.65
CA LYS A 131 4.06 2.86 7.12
C LYS A 131 3.99 1.86 5.98
N GLU A 132 4.80 2.09 4.95
CA GLU A 132 4.98 1.12 3.87
C GLU A 132 5.48 -0.23 4.41
N VAL A 133 4.98 -1.34 3.84
CA VAL A 133 5.43 -2.71 4.18
C VAL A 133 6.94 -2.85 4.09
N SER A 134 7.57 -2.17 3.12
CA SER A 134 9.01 -2.20 2.86
C SER A 134 9.84 -1.83 4.10
N VAL A 135 9.37 -0.86 4.89
CA VAL A 135 10.08 -0.27 6.04
C VAL A 135 9.63 -0.84 7.40
N LEU A 136 8.68 -1.76 7.42
CA LEU A 136 8.22 -2.42 8.65
C LEU A 136 9.29 -3.35 9.23
N SER A 137 9.34 -3.43 10.57
CA SER A 137 10.11 -4.48 11.25
C SER A 137 9.57 -5.87 10.90
N LEU A 138 10.35 -6.93 11.15
CA LEU A 138 9.92 -8.29 10.82
C LEU A 138 8.61 -8.68 11.52
N GLY A 139 8.50 -8.40 12.82
CA GLY A 139 7.26 -8.62 13.57
C GLY A 139 6.08 -7.80 13.01
N GLN A 140 6.30 -6.52 12.69
CA GLN A 140 5.26 -5.68 12.07
C GLN A 140 4.81 -6.20 10.70
N LYS A 141 5.72 -6.80 9.91
CA LYS A 141 5.36 -7.45 8.63
C LYS A 141 4.48 -8.66 8.85
N VAL A 142 4.80 -9.51 9.83
CA VAL A 142 3.99 -10.68 10.19
C VAL A 142 2.58 -10.24 10.60
N VAL A 143 2.48 -9.25 11.48
CA VAL A 143 1.20 -8.63 11.89
C VAL A 143 0.41 -8.13 10.68
N ALA A 144 1.04 -7.31 9.84
CA ALA A 144 0.40 -6.73 8.67
C ALA A 144 -0.12 -7.79 7.69
N MET A 145 0.68 -8.83 7.41
CA MET A 145 0.28 -9.93 6.54
C MET A 145 -0.87 -10.75 7.10
N LEU A 146 -0.83 -11.09 8.39
CA LEU A 146 -1.90 -11.84 9.04
C LEU A 146 -3.21 -11.05 9.05
N ASP A 147 -3.17 -9.78 9.45
CA ASP A 147 -4.34 -8.90 9.42
C ASP A 147 -4.88 -8.75 7.98
N PHE A 148 -4.00 -8.61 6.99
CA PHE A 148 -4.39 -8.54 5.59
C PHE A 148 -5.09 -9.81 5.11
N ILE A 149 -4.49 -11.00 5.32
CA ILE A 149 -5.06 -12.28 4.88
C ILE A 149 -6.42 -12.52 5.54
N LEU A 150 -6.53 -12.26 6.83
CA LEU A 150 -7.77 -12.46 7.58
C LEU A 150 -8.84 -11.46 7.17
N ALA A 151 -8.53 -10.17 7.02
CA ALA A 151 -9.49 -9.16 6.58
C ALA A 151 -9.89 -9.29 5.09
N TYR A 152 -8.95 -9.69 4.24
CA TYR A 152 -9.20 -9.91 2.81
C TYR A 152 -10.20 -11.05 2.56
N SER A 153 -10.25 -12.03 3.47
CA SER A 153 -11.22 -13.13 3.42
C SER A 153 -12.66 -12.60 3.43
N ASP A 154 -12.97 -11.63 4.31
CA ASP A 154 -14.29 -10.99 4.40
C ASP A 154 -14.66 -10.18 3.16
N TYR A 155 -13.67 -9.48 2.58
CA TYR A 155 -13.83 -8.66 1.38
C TYR A 155 -14.07 -9.51 0.13
N SER A 156 -13.22 -10.52 -0.08
CA SER A 156 -13.26 -11.39 -1.27
C SER A 156 -14.28 -12.53 -1.17
N LYS A 157 -14.90 -12.73 0.00
CA LYS A 157 -15.75 -13.90 0.31
C LYS A 157 -15.04 -15.23 0.11
N ASP A 158 -13.73 -15.25 0.34
CA ASP A 158 -12.91 -16.44 0.27
C ASP A 158 -12.66 -17.01 1.67
N PHE A 159 -13.31 -18.15 1.94
CA PHE A 159 -13.26 -18.84 3.23
C PHE A 159 -12.65 -20.25 3.12
N ARG A 160 -11.79 -20.47 2.13
CA ARG A 160 -11.06 -21.75 1.98
C ARG A 160 -10.23 -22.07 3.24
N PRO A 161 -9.83 -23.32 3.49
CA PRO A 161 -8.96 -23.63 4.63
C PRO A 161 -7.68 -22.78 4.63
N LEU A 162 -7.27 -22.32 5.81
CA LEU A 162 -6.03 -21.57 6.01
C LEU A 162 -5.03 -22.44 6.76
N ILE A 163 -3.83 -22.64 6.21
CA ILE A 163 -2.74 -23.35 6.86
C ILE A 163 -1.66 -22.32 7.17
N ILE A 164 -1.28 -22.18 8.43
CA ILE A 164 -0.23 -21.24 8.86
C ILE A 164 0.78 -22.01 9.69
N ASP A 165 2.03 -21.88 9.29
CA ASP A 165 3.18 -22.39 10.05
C ASP A 165 3.77 -21.25 10.89
N GLN A 166 3.97 -21.51 12.17
CA GLN A 166 4.53 -20.60 13.17
C GLN A 166 4.01 -19.16 13.08
N PRO A 167 2.67 -18.93 13.21
CA PRO A 167 2.11 -17.58 13.17
C PRO A 167 2.63 -16.65 14.26
N GLU A 168 3.25 -17.19 15.33
CA GLU A 168 3.88 -16.47 16.44
C GLU A 168 5.26 -15.91 16.15
N ASP A 169 5.94 -16.33 15.09
CA ASP A 169 7.35 -16.02 14.89
C ASP A 169 7.57 -14.51 14.75
N ASN A 170 8.56 -14.00 15.50
CA ASN A 170 8.89 -12.58 15.59
C ASN A 170 7.81 -11.69 16.22
N LEU A 171 6.80 -12.27 16.89
CA LEU A 171 5.80 -11.55 17.68
C LEU A 171 6.09 -11.69 19.18
N ASP A 172 5.78 -10.65 19.96
CA ASP A 172 5.86 -10.74 21.41
C ASP A 172 4.62 -11.45 22.01
N ASN A 173 4.78 -12.04 23.19
CA ASN A 173 3.72 -12.79 23.86
C ASN A 173 2.47 -11.97 24.17
N ARG A 174 2.61 -10.64 24.41
CA ARG A 174 1.47 -9.78 24.68
C ARG A 174 0.65 -9.59 23.42
N TYR A 175 1.28 -9.38 22.27
CA TYR A 175 0.59 -9.31 20.98
C TYR A 175 -0.11 -10.64 20.64
N ILE A 176 0.58 -11.77 20.82
CA ILE A 176 0.02 -13.10 20.58
C ILE A 176 -1.29 -13.28 21.37
N TYR A 177 -1.25 -13.00 22.68
CA TYR A 177 -2.42 -13.16 23.56
C TYR A 177 -3.53 -12.16 23.27
N SER A 178 -3.20 -10.86 23.20
CA SER A 178 -4.21 -9.79 23.13
C SER A 178 -4.82 -9.65 21.74
N HIS A 179 -4.10 -10.07 20.70
CA HIS A 179 -4.51 -9.83 19.33
C HIS A 179 -4.63 -11.09 18.49
N LEU A 180 -3.53 -11.81 18.27
CA LEU A 180 -3.49 -12.94 17.35
C LEU A 180 -4.52 -14.03 17.71
N VAL A 181 -4.59 -14.38 19.00
CA VAL A 181 -5.59 -15.30 19.55
C VAL A 181 -7.02 -14.86 19.23
N GLN A 182 -7.33 -13.57 19.34
CA GLN A 182 -8.67 -13.04 19.05
C GLN A 182 -8.99 -13.08 17.55
N GLN A 183 -7.99 -12.84 16.70
CA GLN A 183 -8.16 -12.94 15.26
C GLN A 183 -8.45 -14.37 14.82
N PHE A 184 -7.72 -15.36 15.36
CA PHE A 184 -8.01 -16.76 15.08
C PHE A 184 -9.40 -17.18 15.56
N ARG A 185 -9.81 -16.77 16.77
CA ARG A 185 -11.16 -17.05 17.29
C ARG A 185 -12.27 -16.51 16.39
N LYS A 186 -12.08 -15.34 15.79
CA LYS A 186 -13.04 -14.76 14.85
C LYS A 186 -13.03 -15.48 13.51
N ALA A 187 -11.85 -15.69 12.95
CA ALA A 187 -11.69 -16.27 11.63
C ALA A 187 -12.13 -17.75 11.57
N LYS A 188 -11.89 -18.53 12.63
CA LYS A 188 -12.30 -19.95 12.71
C LYS A 188 -13.81 -20.17 12.62
N ILE A 189 -14.63 -19.14 12.85
CA ILE A 189 -16.10 -19.21 12.75
C ILE A 189 -16.55 -19.32 11.29
N GLN A 190 -15.77 -18.74 10.36
CA GLN A 190 -16.14 -18.66 8.94
C GLN A 190 -15.32 -19.59 8.05
N ARG A 191 -14.09 -19.95 8.45
CA ARG A 191 -13.20 -20.83 7.70
C ARG A 191 -12.46 -21.80 8.61
N GLN A 192 -12.03 -22.93 8.05
CA GLN A 192 -11.12 -23.83 8.76
C GLN A 192 -9.72 -23.21 8.85
N ILE A 193 -9.10 -23.28 10.03
CA ILE A 193 -7.73 -22.83 10.27
C ILE A 193 -6.93 -23.99 10.85
N ILE A 194 -5.79 -24.28 10.25
CA ILE A 194 -4.82 -25.28 10.69
C ILE A 194 -3.53 -24.53 11.02
N LEU A 195 -3.12 -24.61 12.28
CA LEU A 195 -1.92 -23.93 12.78
C LEU A 195 -0.89 -24.98 13.19
N ALA A 196 0.33 -24.85 12.66
CA ALA A 196 1.50 -25.47 13.24
C ALA A 196 2.15 -24.44 14.16
N THR A 197 2.26 -24.74 15.45
CA THR A 197 2.72 -23.77 16.46
C THR A 197 3.45 -24.50 17.58
N HIS A 198 4.40 -23.79 18.17
CA HIS A 198 5.10 -24.20 19.39
C HIS A 198 4.71 -23.32 20.58
N ASN A 199 3.72 -22.43 20.41
CA ASN A 199 3.27 -21.51 21.44
C ASN A 199 2.05 -22.04 22.20
N ALA A 200 2.23 -22.38 23.49
CA ALA A 200 1.16 -22.87 24.36
C ALA A 200 -0.02 -21.90 24.49
N THR A 201 0.22 -20.59 24.41
CA THR A 201 -0.82 -19.54 24.47
C THR A 201 -1.73 -19.62 23.25
N ILE A 202 -1.20 -19.88 22.06
CA ILE A 202 -2.03 -20.05 20.87
C ILE A 202 -2.91 -21.28 21.03
N VAL A 203 -2.32 -22.43 21.40
CA VAL A 203 -3.05 -23.69 21.54
C VAL A 203 -4.17 -23.59 22.59
N THR A 204 -3.88 -23.01 23.75
CA THR A 204 -4.83 -22.99 24.88
C THR A 204 -5.81 -21.82 24.79
N ASN A 205 -5.38 -20.64 24.32
CA ASN A 205 -6.24 -19.45 24.31
C ASN A 205 -6.98 -19.24 22.99
N SER A 206 -6.60 -19.82 21.85
CA SER A 206 -7.37 -19.65 20.60
C SER A 206 -8.71 -20.39 20.54
N MET A 207 -9.10 -21.08 21.62
CA MET A 207 -10.25 -22.00 21.65
C MET A 207 -10.11 -23.08 20.57
N THR A 208 -8.94 -23.71 20.50
CA THR A 208 -8.64 -24.77 19.53
C THR A 208 -9.65 -25.92 19.64
N ASP A 209 -10.27 -26.30 18.51
CA ASP A 209 -11.24 -27.40 18.47
C ASP A 209 -10.57 -28.77 18.49
N GLN A 210 -9.38 -28.90 17.91
CA GLN A 210 -8.64 -30.15 17.87
C GLN A 210 -7.15 -29.87 17.94
N VAL A 211 -6.47 -30.57 18.85
CA VAL A 211 -5.01 -30.60 18.95
C VAL A 211 -4.52 -31.91 18.34
N VAL A 212 -3.48 -31.81 17.52
CA VAL A 212 -2.74 -32.95 16.98
C VAL A 212 -1.31 -32.82 17.47
N ILE A 213 -0.90 -33.76 18.30
CA ILE A 213 0.46 -33.84 18.83
C ILE A 213 1.30 -34.66 17.85
N MET A 214 2.36 -34.03 17.37
CA MET A 214 3.32 -34.65 16.46
C MET A 214 4.59 -35.02 17.24
N GLU A 215 5.12 -36.19 16.94
CA GLU A 215 6.44 -36.65 17.40
C GLU A 215 7.31 -37.00 16.19
N SER A 216 8.64 -37.00 16.41
CA SER A 216 9.62 -37.29 15.37
C SER A 216 10.88 -37.92 15.96
N ASP A 217 11.43 -38.90 15.25
CA ASP A 217 12.75 -39.47 15.53
C ASP A 217 13.89 -38.74 14.78
N GLY A 218 13.58 -37.63 14.11
CA GLY A 218 14.48 -36.87 13.25
C GLY A 218 14.51 -37.36 11.79
N THR A 219 13.91 -38.51 11.48
CA THR A 219 13.81 -39.09 10.12
C THR A 219 12.37 -39.28 9.67
N HIS A 220 11.49 -39.67 10.58
CA HIS A 220 10.07 -39.86 10.36
C HIS A 220 9.29 -39.09 11.42
N ALA A 221 8.12 -38.60 11.04
CA ALA A 221 7.17 -37.98 11.96
C ALA A 221 5.87 -38.78 11.99
N TRP A 222 5.24 -38.86 13.15
CA TRP A 222 3.94 -39.52 13.34
C TRP A 222 3.05 -38.70 14.27
N ILE A 223 1.75 -39.02 14.22
CA ILE A 223 0.78 -38.48 15.17
C ILE A 223 0.87 -39.31 16.44
N GLU A 224 1.33 -38.70 17.53
CA GLU A 224 1.40 -39.34 18.85
C GLU A 224 0.02 -39.35 19.51
N ALA A 225 -0.69 -38.22 19.46
CA ALA A 225 -2.00 -38.08 20.07
C ALA A 225 -2.86 -37.05 19.33
N ARG A 226 -4.19 -37.19 19.45
CA ARG A 226 -5.15 -36.19 18.97
C ARG A 226 -6.36 -36.13 19.89
N GLY A 227 -6.92 -34.93 20.07
CA GLY A 227 -8.08 -34.74 20.94
C GLY A 227 -8.39 -33.26 21.19
N TYR A 228 -9.32 -33.00 22.10
CA TYR A 228 -9.72 -31.67 22.51
C TYR A 228 -8.76 -31.11 23.58
N VAL A 229 -8.54 -29.78 23.58
CA VAL A 229 -7.72 -29.09 24.60
C VAL A 229 -8.23 -29.35 26.03
N SER A 230 -9.51 -29.64 26.20
CA SER A 230 -10.13 -29.91 27.50
C SER A 230 -9.71 -31.26 28.11
N GLU A 231 -9.27 -32.21 27.29
CA GLU A 231 -8.96 -33.58 27.72
C GLU A 231 -7.66 -33.66 28.52
N ARG A 232 -7.67 -34.44 29.61
CA ARG A 232 -6.54 -34.51 30.55
C ARG A 232 -5.25 -34.99 29.89
N PHE A 233 -5.34 -35.95 28.98
CA PHE A 233 -4.14 -36.47 28.30
C PHE A 233 -3.57 -35.42 27.34
N ILE A 234 -4.39 -34.69 26.57
CA ILE A 234 -3.94 -33.58 25.72
C ILE A 234 -3.28 -32.47 26.54
N LYS A 235 -3.87 -32.08 27.68
CA LYS A 235 -3.26 -31.10 28.61
C LYS A 235 -1.89 -31.55 29.10
N ASN A 236 -1.72 -32.84 29.42
CA ASN A 236 -0.42 -33.38 29.81
C ASN A 236 0.61 -33.26 28.67
N HIS A 237 0.23 -33.54 27.41
CA HIS A 237 1.14 -33.35 26.26
C HIS A 237 1.51 -31.88 26.06
N ILE A 238 0.53 -30.96 26.12
CA ILE A 238 0.79 -29.51 26.00
C ILE A 238 1.79 -29.05 27.06
N ILE A 239 1.59 -29.44 28.33
CA ILE A 239 2.53 -29.07 29.41
C ILE A 239 3.92 -29.68 29.18
N ASN A 240 3.98 -30.94 28.75
CA ASN A 240 5.26 -31.60 28.55
C ASN A 240 6.06 -31.01 27.38
N GLN A 241 5.39 -30.74 26.26
CA GLN A 241 6.06 -30.35 25.01
C GLN A 241 6.24 -28.83 24.88
N LEU A 242 5.25 -28.03 25.30
CA LEU A 242 5.27 -26.58 25.10
C LEU A 242 5.67 -25.79 26.35
N GLU A 243 5.52 -26.37 27.55
CA GLU A 243 5.85 -25.68 28.82
C GLU A 243 7.13 -26.20 29.49
N GLY A 244 7.76 -27.24 28.92
CA GLY A 244 8.97 -27.87 29.46
C GLY A 244 8.72 -28.84 30.61
N GLY A 245 7.51 -29.39 30.73
CA GLY A 245 7.14 -30.37 31.74
C GLY A 245 6.46 -29.79 32.98
N LYS A 246 5.81 -30.69 33.74
CA LYS A 246 5.01 -30.34 34.92
C LYS A 246 5.80 -29.57 35.99
N GLU A 247 7.03 -29.97 36.25
CA GLU A 247 7.85 -29.34 37.28
C GLU A 247 8.31 -27.93 36.86
N SER A 248 8.68 -27.74 35.59
CA SER A 248 8.96 -26.41 35.02
C SER A 248 7.74 -25.49 35.13
N PHE A 249 6.56 -25.98 34.74
CA PHE A 249 5.32 -25.21 34.81
C PHE A 249 4.95 -24.81 36.25
N LYS A 250 5.03 -25.75 37.21
CA LYS A 250 4.79 -25.46 38.64
C LYS A 250 5.77 -24.42 39.18
N HIS A 251 7.06 -24.53 38.80
CA HIS A 251 8.05 -23.56 39.22
C HIS A 251 7.72 -22.15 38.71
N LYS A 252 7.36 -22.01 37.41
CA LYS A 252 6.88 -20.72 36.86
C LYS A 252 5.68 -20.18 37.66
N MET A 253 4.70 -21.04 37.96
CA MET A 253 3.52 -20.66 38.75
C MET A 253 3.91 -20.14 40.14
N SER A 254 4.87 -20.80 40.81
CA SER A 254 5.38 -20.35 42.13
C SER A 254 6.11 -19.00 42.06
N ILE A 255 6.85 -18.72 40.98
CA ILE A 255 7.53 -17.43 40.80
C ILE A 255 6.50 -16.29 40.66
N TYR A 256 5.41 -16.54 39.93
CA TYR A 256 4.39 -15.51 39.65
C TYR A 256 3.27 -15.45 40.70
N GLU A 257 3.27 -16.33 41.70
CA GLU A 257 2.19 -16.48 42.68
C GLU A 257 1.85 -15.16 43.39
N THR A 258 2.86 -14.34 43.70
CA THR A 258 2.69 -13.05 44.39
C THR A 258 1.91 -12.02 43.57
N VAL A 259 1.96 -12.10 42.23
CA VAL A 259 1.26 -11.16 41.33
C VAL A 259 -0.07 -11.74 40.83
N LEU A 260 -0.26 -13.06 40.92
CA LEU A 260 -1.50 -13.74 40.51
C LEU A 260 -2.56 -13.80 41.62
N SER A 261 -2.18 -13.56 42.87
CA SER A 261 -3.04 -13.69 44.05
C SER A 261 -3.66 -12.36 44.51
N GLU A 262 -3.36 -11.26 43.83
CA GLU A 262 -3.96 -9.93 44.00
C GLU A 262 -5.19 -9.74 43.11
#